data_AF-A0A227JGL8-F1
#
_entry.id   AF-A0A227JGL8-F1
#
_cell.length_a   1.000
_cell.length_b   1.000
_cell.length_c   1.000
_cell.angle_alpha   90.00
_cell.angle_beta   90.00
_cell.angle_gamma   90.00
#
_symmetry.space_group_name_H-M   'P 1'
#
loop_
_entity.id
_entity.type
_entity.pdbx_description
1 polymer ?
#
loop_
_entity_poly.entity_id
_entity_poly.type
_entity_poly.pdbx_seq_one_letter_code
_entity_poly.pdbx_strand_id
1 'polypeptide(L)'
;MRTSNYLLSTLKETPNDAEVVSHQLMLRAGMIRKLASGLYTWLPTGLRVLRKVENIVRQEIDNAGAVETLMPVVQPFELWEETGRSEKMGPELLRFTDRHVRPFVLSPTAEEVITSLVRNEVSSYKQLPLNLYQIQTKFRDERRPRFGVMRAREFCMMDAYSFDIDKAGLEKSYQAMHDAYCKAFDRMGLEYRPVLADSGAIGGSGSQEFHVL
;
A
#
# COMPACT_ATOMS: atom_id res chain seq x y z
N MET A 1 29.54 -0.07 -6.05
CA MET A 1 29.60 -0.98 -4.88
C MET A 1 30.24 -2.27 -5.35
N ARG A 2 31.31 -2.74 -4.70
CA ARG A 2 31.99 -3.99 -5.08
C ARG A 2 31.23 -5.19 -4.53
N THR A 3 31.11 -6.27 -5.30
CA THR A 3 30.38 -7.48 -4.89
C THR A 3 30.97 -8.12 -3.63
N SER A 4 32.29 -8.02 -3.42
CA SER A 4 32.97 -8.51 -2.21
C SER A 4 32.44 -7.89 -0.91
N ASN A 5 31.82 -6.71 -0.99
CA ASN A 5 31.27 -5.98 0.16
C ASN A 5 29.74 -5.91 0.08
N TYR A 6 29.11 -6.85 -0.62
CA TYR A 6 27.68 -6.89 -0.88
C TYR A 6 27.10 -8.26 -0.54
N LEU A 7 25.97 -8.29 0.17
CA LEU A 7 25.24 -9.54 0.41
C LEU A 7 24.54 -9.98 -0.88
N LEU A 8 25.28 -10.69 -1.75
CA LEU A 8 24.76 -11.30 -2.97
C LEU A 8 24.37 -12.76 -2.69
N SER A 9 23.24 -12.98 -2.03
CA SER A 9 22.76 -14.32 -1.65
C SER A 9 21.95 -14.97 -2.78
N THR A 10 22.58 -15.39 -3.87
CA THR A 10 21.87 -16.13 -4.93
C THR A 10 21.58 -17.57 -4.53
N LEU A 11 20.51 -18.18 -5.05
CA LEU A 11 20.21 -19.60 -4.89
C LEU A 11 20.37 -20.33 -6.23
N LYS A 12 21.05 -21.48 -6.19
CA LYS A 12 21.21 -22.35 -7.37
C LYS A 12 19.88 -22.95 -7.81
N GLU A 13 19.16 -23.50 -6.84
CA GLU A 13 17.88 -24.19 -7.03
C GLU A 13 16.71 -23.31 -6.58
N THR A 14 15.56 -23.50 -7.22
CA THR A 14 14.31 -22.84 -6.84
C THR A 14 13.70 -23.56 -5.62
N PRO A 15 13.34 -22.85 -4.54
CA PRO A 15 12.60 -23.46 -3.44
C PRO A 15 11.25 -24.03 -3.89
N ASN A 16 10.90 -25.22 -3.40
CA ASN A 16 9.69 -25.95 -3.83
C ASN A 16 8.36 -25.23 -3.50
N ASP A 17 8.37 -24.29 -2.55
CA ASP A 17 7.18 -23.51 -2.16
C ASP A 17 6.96 -22.25 -3.03
N ALA A 18 7.78 -22.04 -4.08
CA ALA A 18 7.65 -20.92 -5.01
C ALA A 18 6.91 -21.32 -6.29
N GLU A 19 5.59 -21.07 -6.32
CA GLU A 19 4.73 -21.48 -7.43
C GLU A 19 4.87 -20.61 -8.70
N VAL A 20 4.98 -19.28 -8.56
CA VAL A 20 5.01 -18.34 -9.70
C VAL A 20 6.42 -17.87 -10.04
N VAL A 21 6.68 -17.62 -11.33
CA VAL A 21 8.02 -17.27 -11.85
C VAL A 21 8.64 -16.05 -11.16
N SER A 22 7.85 -15.02 -10.85
CA SER A 22 8.35 -13.82 -10.15
C SER A 22 8.89 -14.17 -8.76
N HIS A 23 8.15 -14.96 -7.98
CA HIS A 23 8.57 -15.43 -6.66
C HIS A 23 9.83 -16.29 -6.74
N GLN A 24 9.90 -17.21 -7.70
CA GLN A 24 11.08 -18.06 -7.94
C GLN A 24 12.33 -17.22 -8.25
N LEU A 25 12.21 -16.25 -9.17
CA LEU A 25 13.31 -15.39 -9.59
C LEU A 25 13.76 -14.46 -8.46
N MET A 26 12.84 -13.85 -7.72
CA MET A 26 13.19 -12.97 -6.59
C MET A 26 13.94 -13.73 -5.47
N LEU A 27 13.59 -14.99 -5.22
CA LEU A 27 14.34 -15.83 -4.28
C LEU A 27 15.73 -16.16 -4.81
N ARG A 28 15.82 -16.62 -6.07
CA ARG A 28 17.09 -17.04 -6.70
C ARG A 28 18.06 -15.89 -6.92
N ALA A 29 17.58 -14.71 -7.25
CA ALA A 29 18.39 -13.50 -7.41
C ALA A 29 18.80 -12.86 -6.07
N GLY A 30 18.39 -13.43 -4.94
CA GLY A 30 18.71 -12.88 -3.62
C GLY A 30 18.05 -11.52 -3.38
N MET A 31 16.80 -11.34 -3.82
CA MET A 31 16.03 -10.12 -3.62
C MET A 31 15.18 -10.16 -2.35
N ILE A 32 14.62 -11.33 -2.02
CA ILE A 32 13.79 -11.53 -0.82
C ILE A 32 14.14 -12.84 -0.11
N ARG A 33 13.80 -12.91 1.18
CA ARG A 33 13.82 -14.14 1.99
C ARG A 33 12.56 -14.26 2.82
N LYS A 34 11.96 -15.46 2.84
CA LYS A 34 10.80 -15.75 3.67
C LYS A 34 11.23 -15.80 5.14
N LEU A 35 10.63 -14.95 5.96
CA LEU A 35 10.78 -14.97 7.41
C LEU A 35 9.70 -15.85 8.06
N ALA A 36 8.46 -15.73 7.55
CA ALA A 36 7.31 -16.56 7.92
C ALA A 36 6.29 -16.54 6.77
N SER A 37 5.15 -17.23 6.92
CA SER A 37 4.10 -17.20 5.90
C SER A 37 3.62 -15.77 5.63
N GLY A 38 3.75 -15.32 4.37
CA GLY A 38 3.40 -13.96 3.95
C GLY A 38 4.29 -12.85 4.52
N LEU A 39 5.45 -13.16 5.12
CA LEU A 39 6.38 -12.17 5.68
C LEU A 39 7.77 -12.36 5.05
N TYR A 40 8.29 -11.29 4.43
CA TYR A 40 9.50 -11.34 3.63
C TYR A 40 10.50 -10.26 4.05
N THR A 41 11.77 -10.66 4.24
CA THR A 41 12.89 -9.74 4.34
C THR A 41 13.32 -9.31 2.94
N TRP A 42 13.34 -8.00 2.68
CA TRP A 42 13.95 -7.43 1.49
C TRP A 42 15.47 -7.43 1.63
N LEU A 43 16.15 -8.22 0.80
CA LEU A 43 17.61 -8.24 0.73
C LEU A 43 18.12 -7.02 -0.06
N PRO A 44 19.42 -6.67 0.00
CA PRO A 44 19.93 -5.44 -0.60
C PRO A 44 19.59 -5.24 -2.08
N THR A 45 19.51 -6.30 -2.89
CA THR A 45 19.15 -6.18 -4.32
C THR A 45 17.67 -5.84 -4.46
N GLY A 46 16.80 -6.55 -3.75
CA GLY A 46 15.37 -6.32 -3.76
C GLY A 46 14.99 -4.95 -3.23
N LEU A 47 15.60 -4.53 -2.11
CA LEU A 47 15.35 -3.23 -1.51
C LEU A 47 15.71 -2.07 -2.44
N ARG A 48 16.82 -2.19 -3.20
CA ARG A 48 17.18 -1.16 -4.20
C ARG A 48 16.15 -1.06 -5.32
N VAL A 49 15.54 -2.16 -5.74
CA VAL A 49 14.47 -2.15 -6.74
C VAL A 49 13.19 -1.56 -6.14
N LEU A 50 12.81 -1.98 -4.93
CA LEU A 50 11.65 -1.44 -4.22
C LEU A 50 11.74 0.09 -4.09
N ARG A 51 12.90 0.63 -3.69
CA ARG A 51 13.11 2.09 -3.58
C ARG A 51 13.07 2.82 -4.92
N LYS A 52 13.44 2.17 -6.02
CA LYS A 52 13.27 2.76 -7.37
C LYS A 52 11.80 2.84 -7.76
N VAL A 53 11.04 1.78 -7.50
CA VAL A 53 9.58 1.74 -7.74
C VAL A 53 8.90 2.82 -6.90
N GLU A 54 9.21 2.87 -5.61
CA GLU A 54 8.71 3.88 -4.68
C GLU A 54 8.98 5.31 -5.17
N ASN A 55 10.20 5.59 -5.65
CA ASN A 55 10.56 6.90 -6.16
C ASN A 55 9.81 7.29 -7.44
N ILE A 56 9.52 6.34 -8.33
CA ILE A 56 8.68 6.60 -9.51
C ILE A 56 7.27 6.97 -9.06
N VAL A 57 6.68 6.17 -8.16
CA VAL A 57 5.34 6.42 -7.63
C VAL A 57 5.29 7.78 -6.95
N ARG A 58 6.20 8.06 -6.01
CA ARG A 58 6.31 9.36 -5.32
C ARG A 58 6.33 10.53 -6.28
N GLN A 59 7.19 10.47 -7.30
CA GLN A 59 7.31 11.54 -8.29
C GLN A 59 6.00 11.80 -9.05
N GLU A 60 5.29 10.76 -9.49
CA GLU A 60 4.04 10.96 -10.22
C GLU A 60 2.89 11.44 -9.33
N ILE A 61 2.86 11.00 -8.07
CA ILE A 61 1.86 11.44 -7.09
C ILE A 61 2.11 12.89 -6.65
N ASP A 62 3.37 13.28 -6.44
CA ASP A 62 3.76 14.68 -6.18
C ASP A 62 3.42 15.58 -7.39
N ASN A 63 3.70 15.12 -8.62
CA ASN A 63 3.38 15.85 -9.84
C ASN A 63 1.86 16.06 -10.03
N ALA A 64 1.03 15.19 -9.45
CA ALA A 64 -0.42 15.33 -9.44
C ALA A 64 -0.94 16.25 -8.33
N GLY A 65 -0.04 16.86 -7.54
CA GLY A 65 -0.36 17.83 -6.50
C GLY A 65 -0.72 17.23 -5.15
N ALA A 66 -0.54 15.92 -4.96
CA ALA A 66 -0.68 15.29 -3.65
C ALA A 66 0.57 15.55 -2.79
N VAL A 67 0.38 15.56 -1.48
CA VAL A 67 1.44 15.89 -0.51
C VAL A 67 1.70 14.71 0.42
N GLU A 68 2.96 14.31 0.53
CA GLU A 68 3.36 13.16 1.35
C GLU A 68 3.23 13.46 2.85
N THR A 69 2.60 12.55 3.57
CA THR A 69 2.53 12.45 5.04
C THR A 69 2.93 11.03 5.46
N LEU A 70 3.15 10.80 6.75
CA LEU A 70 3.46 9.47 7.27
C LEU A 70 2.63 9.17 8.50
N MET A 71 1.63 8.30 8.34
CA MET A 71 0.70 7.93 9.41
C MET A 71 1.17 6.66 10.14
N PRO A 72 0.93 6.50 11.44
CA PRO A 72 1.39 5.34 12.18
C PRO A 72 0.75 4.03 11.68
N VAL A 73 1.56 2.96 11.63
CA VAL A 73 1.07 1.60 11.32
C VAL A 73 0.19 1.06 12.45
N VAL A 74 0.49 1.43 13.70
CA VAL A 74 -0.34 1.11 14.86
C VAL A 74 -1.43 2.16 14.99
N GLN A 75 -2.69 1.74 14.95
CA GLN A 75 -3.85 2.64 14.97
C GLN A 75 -4.77 2.31 16.15
N PRO A 76 -5.29 3.31 16.87
CA PRO A 76 -6.29 3.09 17.92
C PRO A 76 -7.52 2.37 17.37
N PHE A 77 -7.99 1.34 18.06
CA PHE A 77 -9.15 0.56 17.61
C PHE A 77 -10.43 1.40 17.56
N GLU A 78 -10.54 2.42 18.42
CA GLU A 78 -11.71 3.30 18.53
C GLU A 78 -12.04 4.01 17.20
N LEU A 79 -11.02 4.35 16.41
CA LEU A 79 -11.23 4.96 15.09
C LEU A 79 -11.91 3.99 14.10
N TRP A 80 -11.64 2.70 14.23
CA TRP A 80 -12.24 1.64 13.40
C TRP A 80 -13.64 1.25 13.87
N GLU A 81 -13.92 1.44 15.15
CA GLU A 81 -15.27 1.32 15.71
C GLU A 81 -16.15 2.48 15.26
N GLU A 82 -15.63 3.72 15.26
CA GLU A 82 -16.35 4.92 14.82
C GLU A 82 -16.93 4.76 13.39
N THR A 83 -16.20 4.11 12.48
CA THR A 83 -16.63 3.89 11.10
C THR A 83 -17.38 2.56 10.89
N GLY A 84 -17.41 1.69 11.90
CA GLY A 84 -17.93 0.32 11.80
C GLY A 84 -17.14 -0.59 10.83
N ARG A 85 -15.97 -0.16 10.32
CA ARG A 85 -15.16 -0.98 9.40
C ARG A 85 -14.43 -2.12 10.10
N SER A 86 -14.28 -2.05 11.43
CA SER A 86 -13.71 -3.14 12.23
C SER A 86 -14.43 -4.48 11.99
N GLU A 87 -15.77 -4.48 11.94
CA GLU A 87 -16.57 -5.66 11.68
C GLU A 87 -16.50 -6.11 10.22
N LYS A 88 -16.58 -5.16 9.27
CA LYS A 88 -16.53 -5.43 7.83
C LYS A 88 -15.22 -6.08 7.39
N MET A 89 -14.09 -5.64 7.96
CA MET A 89 -12.78 -6.22 7.69
C MET A 89 -12.59 -7.60 8.31
N GLY A 90 -13.36 -7.91 9.36
CA GLY A 90 -13.38 -9.24 9.97
C GLY A 90 -11.99 -9.73 10.40
N PRO A 91 -11.65 -11.01 10.16
CA PRO A 91 -10.39 -11.60 10.61
C PRO A 91 -9.13 -11.07 9.92
N GLU A 92 -9.24 -10.38 8.78
CA GLU A 92 -8.06 -9.82 8.10
C GLU A 92 -7.47 -8.62 8.84
N LEU A 93 -8.28 -7.96 9.68
CA LEU A 93 -7.84 -6.87 10.54
C LEU A 93 -7.13 -7.44 11.77
N LEU A 94 -5.80 -7.36 11.79
CA LEU A 94 -5.02 -7.80 12.96
C LEU A 94 -5.24 -6.85 14.14
N ARG A 95 -5.89 -7.37 15.18
CA ARG A 95 -6.15 -6.66 16.44
C ARG A 95 -5.18 -7.14 17.51
N PHE A 96 -4.71 -6.22 18.34
CA PHE A 96 -3.86 -6.56 19.49
C PHE A 96 -4.12 -5.60 20.65
N THR A 97 -3.65 -5.97 21.83
CA THR A 97 -3.69 -5.10 23.01
C THR A 97 -2.27 -4.73 23.43
N ASP A 98 -2.09 -3.49 23.85
CA ASP A 98 -0.82 -3.07 24.45
C ASP A 98 -0.67 -3.59 25.89
N ARG A 99 0.46 -3.27 26.53
CA ARG A 99 0.73 -3.66 27.92
C ARG A 99 -0.25 -3.07 28.95
N HIS A 100 -1.02 -2.06 28.56
CA HIS A 100 -2.05 -1.40 29.37
C HIS A 100 -3.46 -1.87 29.00
N VAL A 101 -3.58 -2.94 28.20
CA VAL A 101 -4.85 -3.54 27.76
C VAL A 101 -5.68 -2.58 26.90
N ARG A 102 -5.02 -1.66 26.19
CA ARG A 102 -5.68 -0.77 25.22
C ARG A 102 -5.75 -1.45 23.85
N PRO A 103 -6.90 -1.43 23.15
CA PRO A 103 -7.06 -2.10 21.88
C PRO A 103 -6.46 -1.28 20.72
N PHE A 104 -5.73 -1.96 19.86
CA PHE A 104 -5.11 -1.40 18.67
C PHE A 104 -5.27 -2.34 17.48
N VAL A 105 -5.02 -1.80 16.29
CA VAL A 105 -4.90 -2.57 15.06
C VAL A 105 -3.59 -2.25 14.35
N LEU A 106 -3.08 -3.21 13.59
CA LEU A 106 -2.10 -2.91 12.55
C LEU A 106 -2.84 -2.47 11.29
N SER A 107 -2.46 -1.32 10.75
CA SER A 107 -3.07 -0.66 9.60
C SER A 107 -3.11 -1.59 8.37
N PRO A 108 -4.30 -2.04 7.92
CA PRO A 108 -4.47 -2.66 6.60
C PRO A 108 -4.68 -1.60 5.50
N THR A 109 -5.03 -0.38 5.91
CA THR A 109 -5.30 0.85 5.15
C THR A 109 -5.44 2.01 6.17
N ALA A 110 -5.67 3.26 5.74
CA ALA A 110 -5.62 4.43 6.63
C ALA A 110 -6.73 5.48 6.44
N GLU A 111 -7.90 5.13 5.87
CA GLU A 111 -9.04 6.04 5.70
C GLU A 111 -9.48 6.67 7.03
N GLU A 112 -9.52 5.90 8.12
CA GLU A 112 -9.89 6.36 9.45
C GLU A 112 -8.90 7.39 10.00
N VAL A 113 -7.59 7.10 9.86
CA VAL A 113 -6.53 7.92 10.43
C VAL A 113 -6.38 9.23 9.67
N ILE A 114 -6.42 9.19 8.35
CA ILE A 114 -6.30 10.40 7.53
C ILE A 114 -7.53 11.30 7.70
N THR A 115 -8.72 10.71 7.84
CA THR A 115 -9.95 11.47 8.15
C THR A 115 -9.86 12.09 9.54
N SER A 116 -9.35 11.36 10.54
CA SER A 116 -9.11 11.89 11.89
C SER A 116 -8.09 13.03 11.91
N LEU A 117 -7.06 12.99 11.05
CA LEU A 117 -6.13 14.10 10.87
C LEU A 117 -6.84 15.31 10.25
N VAL A 118 -7.51 15.12 9.12
CA VAL A 118 -8.12 16.23 8.37
C VAL A 118 -9.24 16.89 9.17
N ARG A 119 -10.06 16.15 9.92
CA ARG A 119 -11.11 16.75 10.78
C ARG A 119 -10.56 17.69 11.86
N ASN A 120 -9.31 17.50 12.28
CA ASN A 120 -8.68 18.31 13.33
C ASN A 120 -7.92 19.51 12.75
N GLU A 121 -7.36 19.38 11.54
CA GLU A 121 -6.46 20.39 10.95
C GLU A 121 -7.12 21.26 9.86
N VAL A 122 -8.20 20.78 9.24
CA VAL A 122 -8.91 21.49 8.17
C VAL A 122 -10.24 22.02 8.68
N SER A 123 -10.36 23.34 8.72
CA SER A 123 -11.54 24.04 9.25
C SER A 123 -12.22 24.97 8.23
N SER A 124 -11.60 25.19 7.06
CA SER A 124 -12.12 26.07 6.02
C SER A 124 -12.05 25.44 4.64
N TYR A 125 -13.08 25.69 3.81
CA TYR A 125 -13.09 25.31 2.40
C TYR A 125 -11.90 25.87 1.60
N LYS A 126 -11.27 26.96 2.07
CA LYS A 126 -10.09 27.56 1.42
C LYS A 126 -8.85 26.65 1.48
N GLN A 127 -8.86 25.64 2.34
CA GLN A 127 -7.82 24.63 2.43
C GLN A 127 -8.08 23.43 1.50
N LEU A 128 -9.18 23.43 0.75
CA LEU A 128 -9.56 22.38 -0.19
C LEU A 128 -9.46 22.88 -1.64
N PRO A 129 -9.15 22.02 -2.63
CA PRO A 129 -8.94 20.57 -2.48
C PRO A 129 -7.60 20.25 -1.79
N LEU A 130 -7.59 19.13 -1.06
CA LEU A 130 -6.40 18.62 -0.38
C LEU A 130 -6.22 17.15 -0.73
N ASN A 131 -5.03 16.76 -1.16
CA ASN A 131 -4.71 15.35 -1.39
C ASN A 131 -3.46 14.98 -0.60
N LEU A 132 -3.60 14.06 0.35
CA LEU A 132 -2.54 13.58 1.22
C LEU A 132 -2.27 12.11 0.92
N TYR A 133 -1.01 11.72 0.85
CA TYR A 133 -0.65 10.32 0.63
C TYR A 133 0.52 9.88 1.49
N GLN A 134 0.74 8.58 1.59
CA GLN A 134 1.93 8.02 2.23
C GLN A 134 2.43 6.82 1.44
N ILE A 135 3.72 6.48 1.61
CA ILE A 135 4.25 5.17 1.22
C ILE A 135 4.70 4.43 2.48
N GLN A 136 3.89 3.48 2.93
CA GLN A 136 3.98 2.90 4.27
C GLN A 136 3.77 1.39 4.24
N THR A 137 4.32 0.68 5.22
CA THR A 137 4.02 -0.73 5.45
C THR A 137 2.58 -0.90 5.94
N LYS A 138 1.88 -1.89 5.40
CA LYS A 138 0.54 -2.32 5.79
C LYS A 138 0.56 -3.77 6.25
N PHE A 139 -0.45 -4.14 7.01
CA PHE A 139 -0.65 -5.51 7.44
C PHE A 139 -2.10 -5.97 7.20
N ARG A 140 -2.28 -7.10 6.53
CA ARG A 140 -3.55 -7.82 6.41
C ARG A 140 -3.30 -9.28 6.76
N ASP A 141 -4.05 -9.85 7.71
CA ASP A 141 -3.88 -11.25 8.13
C ASP A 141 -4.52 -12.21 7.11
N GLU A 142 -3.97 -12.18 5.90
CA GLU A 142 -4.42 -12.97 4.76
C GLU A 142 -4.49 -14.45 5.13
N ARG A 143 -5.68 -15.05 4.96
CA ARG A 143 -5.96 -16.44 5.31
C ARG A 143 -5.02 -17.41 4.59
N ARG A 144 -4.64 -17.11 3.35
CA ARG A 144 -3.74 -17.96 2.53
C ARG A 144 -2.72 -17.11 1.77
N PRO A 145 -1.61 -16.69 2.41
CA PRO A 145 -0.56 -15.95 1.73
C PRO A 145 0.11 -16.83 0.68
N ARG A 146 0.27 -16.33 -0.55
CA ARG A 146 0.80 -17.08 -1.70
C ARG A 146 1.56 -16.15 -2.64
N PHE A 147 2.28 -16.74 -3.59
CA PHE A 147 2.90 -16.01 -4.71
C PHE A 147 3.95 -14.96 -4.33
N GLY A 148 4.66 -15.18 -3.22
CA GLY A 148 5.73 -14.26 -2.80
C GLY A 148 5.17 -12.94 -2.29
N VAL A 149 5.74 -11.84 -2.79
CA VAL A 149 5.31 -10.48 -2.46
C VAL A 149 3.97 -10.08 -3.08
N MET A 150 3.43 -10.87 -4.02
CA MET A 150 2.16 -10.57 -4.69
C MET A 150 0.94 -10.71 -3.77
N ARG A 151 0.98 -11.65 -2.81
CA ARG A 151 -0.09 -11.86 -1.81
C ARG A 151 0.51 -12.20 -0.46
N ALA A 152 1.10 -11.18 0.17
CA ALA A 152 1.74 -11.23 1.47
C ALA A 152 0.80 -10.73 2.58
N ARG A 153 1.20 -10.92 3.85
CA ARG A 153 0.51 -10.33 5.01
C ARG A 153 1.03 -8.95 5.35
N GLU A 154 2.34 -8.78 5.28
CA GLU A 154 3.01 -7.48 5.40
C GLU A 154 3.50 -7.05 4.01
N PHE A 155 3.10 -5.84 3.59
CA PHE A 155 3.42 -5.32 2.27
C PHE A 155 3.55 -3.79 2.30
N CYS A 156 4.27 -3.23 1.33
CA CYS A 156 4.38 -1.78 1.17
C CYS A 156 3.26 -1.30 0.24
N MET A 157 2.64 -0.19 0.60
CA MET A 157 1.56 0.42 -0.17
C MET A 157 1.79 1.93 -0.24
N MET A 158 1.53 2.49 -1.42
CA MET A 158 1.21 3.90 -1.54
C MET A 158 -0.30 4.04 -1.45
N ASP A 159 -0.78 4.81 -0.48
CA ASP A 159 -2.20 5.13 -0.28
C ASP A 159 -2.39 6.65 -0.22
N ALA A 160 -3.25 7.16 -1.10
CA ALA A 160 -3.56 8.58 -1.27
C ALA A 160 -5.06 8.86 -1.00
N TYR A 161 -5.35 10.01 -0.41
CA TYR A 161 -6.67 10.39 0.06
C TYR A 161 -6.95 11.86 -0.26
N SER A 162 -7.94 12.09 -1.13
CA SER A 162 -8.39 13.43 -1.50
C SER A 162 -9.60 13.88 -0.68
N PHE A 163 -9.62 15.17 -0.34
CA PHE A 163 -10.69 15.84 0.36
C PHE A 163 -11.15 17.02 -0.49
N ASP A 164 -12.43 17.02 -0.83
CA ASP A 164 -13.05 17.95 -1.78
C ASP A 164 -14.35 18.49 -1.19
N ILE A 165 -14.71 19.73 -1.55
CA ILE A 165 -15.95 20.37 -1.06
C ILE A 165 -17.22 19.74 -1.67
N ASP A 166 -17.10 19.24 -2.90
CA ASP A 166 -18.21 18.71 -3.66
C ASP A 166 -17.76 17.61 -4.63
N LYS A 167 -18.74 17.02 -5.33
CA LYS A 167 -18.51 15.93 -6.28
C LYS A 167 -17.68 16.36 -7.48
N ALA A 168 -17.80 17.61 -7.94
CA ALA A 168 -17.03 18.08 -9.09
C ALA A 168 -15.54 18.25 -8.75
N GLY A 169 -15.22 18.62 -7.51
CA GLY A 169 -13.87 18.55 -6.96
C GLY A 169 -13.35 17.12 -6.92
N LEU A 170 -14.14 16.20 -6.34
CA LEU A 170 -13.81 14.77 -6.28
C LEU A 170 -13.50 14.20 -7.66
N GLU A 171 -14.31 14.49 -8.68
CA GLU A 171 -14.09 14.01 -10.06
C GLU A 171 -12.75 14.48 -10.63
N LYS A 172 -12.33 15.72 -10.31
CA LYS A 172 -11.02 16.25 -10.71
C LYS A 172 -9.88 15.55 -9.95
N SER A 173 -10.02 15.40 -8.63
CA SER A 173 -9.04 14.69 -7.80
C SER A 173 -8.87 13.24 -8.26
N TYR A 174 -9.98 12.58 -8.58
CA TYR A 174 -10.00 11.21 -9.11
C TYR A 174 -9.27 11.12 -10.45
N GLN A 175 -9.58 12.01 -11.40
CA GLN A 175 -8.91 12.02 -12.70
C GLN A 175 -7.40 12.31 -12.56
N ALA A 176 -7.00 13.22 -11.67
CA ALA A 176 -5.60 13.52 -11.41
C ALA A 176 -4.84 12.27 -10.89
N MET A 177 -5.45 11.48 -10.00
CA MET A 177 -4.88 10.21 -9.53
C MET A 177 -4.86 9.15 -10.62
N HIS A 178 -5.93 9.01 -11.40
CA HIS A 178 -5.96 8.10 -12.55
C HIS A 178 -4.78 8.38 -13.50
N ASP A 179 -4.58 9.64 -13.88
CA ASP A 179 -3.51 10.03 -14.79
C ASP A 179 -2.12 9.82 -14.18
N ALA A 180 -1.96 10.05 -12.87
CA ALA A 180 -0.72 9.78 -12.14
C ALA A 180 -0.39 8.27 -12.12
N TYR A 181 -1.39 7.42 -11.90
CA TYR A 181 -1.24 5.96 -11.91
C TYR A 181 -0.82 5.48 -13.30
N CYS A 182 -1.47 5.99 -14.36
CA CYS A 182 -1.09 5.66 -15.74
C CYS A 182 0.37 6.01 -16.01
N LYS A 183 0.79 7.25 -15.70
CA LYS A 183 2.19 7.70 -15.89
C LYS A 183 3.17 6.85 -15.09
N ALA A 184 2.83 6.47 -13.86
CA ALA A 184 3.69 5.65 -13.02
C ALA A 184 3.91 4.26 -13.64
N PHE A 185 2.83 3.60 -14.10
CA PHE A 185 2.92 2.31 -14.76
C PHE A 185 3.63 2.37 -16.12
N ASP A 186 3.39 3.42 -16.91
CA ASP A 186 4.09 3.68 -18.18
C ASP A 186 5.61 3.83 -17.95
N ARG A 187 6.01 4.59 -16.92
CA ARG A 187 7.43 4.75 -16.53
C ARG A 187 8.07 3.47 -16.04
N MET A 188 7.28 2.54 -15.51
CA MET A 188 7.74 1.19 -15.13
C MET A 188 7.77 0.22 -16.32
N GLY A 189 7.25 0.63 -17.49
CA GLY A 189 7.21 -0.18 -18.70
C GLY A 189 6.25 -1.37 -18.60
N LEU A 190 5.17 -1.24 -17.83
CA LEU A 190 4.18 -2.30 -17.64
C LEU A 190 3.09 -2.21 -18.71
N GLU A 191 2.61 -3.37 -19.16
CA GLU A 191 1.40 -3.47 -19.96
C GLU A 191 0.21 -3.68 -19.02
N TYR A 192 -0.69 -2.71 -18.92
CA TYR A 192 -1.79 -2.72 -17.96
C TYR A 192 -3.09 -2.20 -18.56
N ARG A 193 -4.21 -2.45 -17.86
CA ARG A 193 -5.52 -1.89 -18.17
C ARG A 193 -6.24 -1.41 -16.92
N PRO A 194 -6.79 -0.18 -16.92
CA PRO A 194 -7.78 0.22 -15.93
C PRO A 194 -9.11 -0.50 -16.22
N VAL A 195 -9.69 -1.13 -15.20
CA VAL A 195 -10.97 -1.85 -15.27
C VAL A 195 -11.89 -1.37 -14.16
N LEU A 196 -13.20 -1.37 -14.42
CA LEU A 196 -14.19 -1.08 -13.38
C LEU A 196 -14.13 -2.19 -12.32
N ALA A 197 -14.13 -1.78 -11.05
CA ALA A 197 -13.96 -2.67 -9.91
C ALA A 197 -15.06 -2.46 -8.87
N ASP A 198 -15.17 -3.44 -7.97
CA ASP A 198 -16.01 -3.33 -6.78
C ASP A 198 -15.29 -2.51 -5.70
N SER A 199 -16.04 -1.69 -4.96
CA SER A 199 -15.47 -0.86 -3.90
C SER A 199 -15.20 -1.64 -2.60
N GLY A 200 -15.70 -2.87 -2.47
CA GLY A 200 -15.46 -3.77 -1.35
C GLY A 200 -15.72 -3.15 0.03
N ALA A 201 -14.85 -3.50 0.98
CA ALA A 201 -14.91 -3.00 2.36
C ALA A 201 -14.46 -1.54 2.53
N ILE A 202 -13.99 -0.89 1.45
CA ILE A 202 -13.64 0.54 1.43
C ILE A 202 -14.91 1.38 1.25
N GLY A 203 -15.87 0.89 0.45
CA GLY A 203 -17.14 1.58 0.18
C GLY A 203 -17.01 2.67 -0.90
N GLY A 204 -18.13 3.34 -1.23
CA GLY A 204 -18.20 4.36 -2.28
C GLY A 204 -18.72 3.84 -3.62
N SER A 205 -18.94 4.76 -4.58
CA SER A 205 -19.47 4.47 -5.92
C SER A 205 -18.48 4.95 -7.00
N GLY A 206 -18.06 4.04 -7.88
CA GLY A 206 -17.04 4.32 -8.91
C GLY A 206 -15.65 3.95 -8.42
N SER A 207 -15.21 2.74 -8.78
CA SER A 207 -13.89 2.19 -8.45
C SER A 207 -13.23 1.65 -9.72
N GLN A 208 -11.91 1.82 -9.81
CA GLN A 208 -11.10 1.28 -10.88
C GLN A 208 -9.90 0.56 -10.31
N GLU A 209 -9.62 -0.61 -10.86
CA GLU A 209 -8.39 -1.36 -10.62
C GLU A 209 -7.49 -1.30 -11.85
N PHE A 210 -6.18 -1.29 -11.63
CA PHE A 210 -5.18 -1.34 -12.70
C PHE A 210 -4.57 -2.73 -12.74
N HIS A 211 -4.87 -3.50 -13.79
CA HIS A 211 -4.44 -4.89 -13.94
C HIS A 211 -3.31 -4.99 -14.95
N VAL A 212 -2.17 -5.55 -14.54
CA VAL A 212 -1.07 -5.91 -15.45
C VAL A 212 -1.42 -7.21 -16.17
N LEU A 213 -1.22 -7.24 -17.49
CA LEU A 213 -1.63 -8.35 -18.37
C LEU A 213 -0.68 -9.56 -18.35
#